data_AF-A0A2T6D2B9-F1
#
_entry.id   AF-A0A2T6D2B9-F1
#
_cell.length_a   1.000
_cell.length_b   1.000
_cell.length_c   1.000
_cell.angle_alpha   90.00
_cell.angle_beta   90.00
_cell.angle_gamma   90.00
#
_symmetry.space_group_name_H-M   'P 1'
#
loop_
_entity.id
_entity.type
_entity.pdbx_description
1 polymer ?
#
loop_
_entity_poly.entity_id
_entity_poly.type
_entity_poly.pdbx_seq_one_letter_code
_entity_poly.pdbx_strand_id
1 'polypeptide(L)'
;MQAFDTRRGFAQTWALMPQKTSTSGKTVVDYAKREIGGILVRPDSRDVMRKAVEGHPIRVHSASDYVNLYHVFKRMREAGRAGANLELVRRQVAQSEWLLFVLPADVNAPKVEIRAGYDPKRGRYRRYAERLAAGEVLHLDSREEAVKARKAWRLYVPLAQRQGLRSTTKKRPGGGVTVAISKRHAHLGEA
;
A
#
# COMPACT_ATOMS: atom_id res chain seq x y z
N MET A 1 14.84 -61.62 -32.94
CA MET A 1 15.13 -60.51 -32.02
C MET A 1 14.98 -59.22 -32.81
N GLN A 2 13.89 -58.50 -32.58
CA GLN A 2 13.46 -57.34 -33.38
C GLN A 2 14.06 -56.02 -32.87
N ALA A 3 14.13 -55.07 -33.81
CA ALA A 3 14.89 -53.84 -33.81
C ALA A 3 14.36 -52.74 -32.87
N PHE A 4 15.27 -51.88 -32.43
CA PHE A 4 15.00 -50.58 -31.83
C PHE A 4 14.49 -49.60 -32.89
N ASP A 5 13.24 -49.14 -32.73
CA ASP A 5 12.69 -48.02 -33.51
C ASP A 5 12.76 -46.74 -32.67
N THR A 6 13.69 -45.88 -33.03
CA THR A 6 13.83 -44.51 -32.54
C THR A 6 13.16 -43.59 -33.54
N ARG A 7 11.97 -43.05 -33.23
CA ARG A 7 11.55 -41.69 -33.65
C ARG A 7 10.15 -41.30 -33.15
N ARG A 8 10.09 -40.01 -32.75
CA ARG A 8 8.94 -39.09 -32.68
C ARG A 8 8.02 -39.21 -31.46
N GLY A 9 7.93 -38.10 -30.72
CA GLY A 9 6.74 -37.85 -29.91
C GLY A 9 6.87 -36.96 -28.67
N PHE A 10 7.91 -36.15 -28.48
CA PHE A 10 7.87 -35.13 -27.40
C PHE A 10 7.21 -33.84 -27.90
N ALA A 11 5.93 -33.95 -28.24
CA ALA A 11 5.02 -32.81 -28.35
C ALA A 11 4.11 -32.81 -27.12
N GLN A 12 4.22 -31.73 -26.33
CA GLN A 12 3.14 -31.13 -25.54
C GLN A 12 2.23 -32.07 -24.73
N THR A 13 2.58 -32.27 -23.46
CA THR A 13 1.57 -32.43 -22.40
C THR A 13 2.11 -31.85 -21.09
N TRP A 14 2.05 -30.52 -20.98
CA TRP A 14 2.04 -29.81 -19.68
C TRP A 14 0.61 -29.35 -19.36
N ALA A 15 -0.38 -30.16 -19.72
CA ALA A 15 -1.72 -30.05 -19.19
C ALA A 15 -1.83 -30.99 -17.98
N LEU A 16 -2.47 -30.49 -16.91
CA LEU A 16 -2.82 -31.18 -15.67
C LEU A 16 -1.80 -31.03 -14.52
N MET A 17 -1.54 -29.79 -14.13
CA MET A 17 -1.44 -29.52 -12.69
C MET A 17 -2.86 -29.52 -12.09
N PRO A 18 -3.14 -30.32 -11.04
CA PRO A 18 -4.42 -30.25 -10.35
C PRO A 18 -4.55 -28.89 -9.65
N GLN A 19 -5.40 -28.00 -10.19
CA GLN A 19 -5.91 -26.82 -9.50
C GLN A 19 -6.93 -27.22 -8.41
N LYS A 20 -6.45 -27.94 -7.39
CA LYS A 20 -7.22 -28.17 -6.17
C LYS A 20 -6.35 -27.93 -4.96
N THR A 21 -6.02 -26.66 -4.71
CA THR A 21 -6.00 -26.19 -3.33
C THR A 21 -7.44 -25.82 -2.98
N SER A 22 -8.15 -26.80 -2.43
CA SER A 22 -9.50 -26.61 -1.90
C SER A 22 -9.49 -25.47 -0.87
N THR A 23 -9.94 -24.28 -1.27
CA THR A 23 -10.34 -23.25 -0.32
C THR A 23 -11.74 -23.66 0.15
N SER A 24 -11.80 -24.62 1.08
CA SER A 24 -13.06 -25.09 1.65
C SER A 24 -13.70 -23.94 2.44
N GLY A 25 -14.87 -23.47 2.00
CA GLY A 25 -15.92 -22.87 2.82
C GLY A 25 -15.71 -21.49 3.48
N LYS A 26 -14.55 -20.84 3.35
CA LYS A 26 -14.33 -19.52 3.99
C LYS A 26 -14.70 -18.36 3.05
N THR A 27 -15.65 -17.53 3.48
CA THR A 27 -16.10 -16.34 2.76
C THR A 27 -14.94 -15.36 2.54
N VAL A 28 -14.76 -14.90 1.31
CA VAL A 28 -13.76 -13.88 0.93
C VAL A 28 -14.12 -12.55 1.60
N VAL A 29 -13.14 -11.93 2.27
CA VAL A 29 -13.29 -10.63 2.91
C VAL A 29 -12.96 -9.54 1.88
N ASP A 30 -13.94 -8.73 1.53
CA ASP A 30 -13.73 -7.63 0.59
C ASP A 30 -13.25 -6.35 1.29
N TYR A 31 -12.03 -5.90 0.95
CA TYR A 31 -11.42 -4.68 1.46
C TYR A 31 -11.63 -3.52 0.48
N ALA A 32 -12.89 -3.12 0.34
CA ALA A 32 -13.33 -1.98 -0.46
C ALA A 32 -13.93 -0.88 0.43
N LYS A 33 -13.96 0.36 -0.07
CA LYS A 33 -14.74 1.42 0.58
C LYS A 33 -16.22 1.03 0.54
N ARG A 34 -16.91 1.17 1.66
CA ARG A 34 -18.36 0.93 1.78
C ARG A 34 -19.03 2.23 2.18
N GLU A 35 -20.21 2.46 1.64
CA GLU A 35 -21.04 3.58 2.03
C GLU A 35 -21.84 3.20 3.28
N ILE A 36 -21.68 3.98 4.35
CA ILE A 36 -22.41 3.82 5.60
C ILE A 36 -22.95 5.19 5.98
N GLY A 37 -24.27 5.38 5.88
CA GLY A 37 -24.92 6.66 6.19
C GLY A 37 -24.42 7.84 5.34
N GLY A 38 -24.16 7.62 4.05
CA GLY A 38 -23.65 8.66 3.14
C GLY A 38 -22.14 8.95 3.24
N ILE A 39 -21.40 8.22 4.09
CA ILE A 39 -19.95 8.37 4.24
C ILE A 39 -19.24 7.13 3.68
N LEU A 40 -18.21 7.35 2.86
CA LEU A 40 -17.35 6.27 2.36
C LEU A 40 -16.32 5.87 3.42
N VAL A 41 -16.56 4.75 4.09
CA VAL A 41 -15.71 4.20 5.15
C VAL A 41 -14.97 2.97 4.64
N ARG A 42 -13.69 2.84 5.00
CA ARG A 42 -12.93 1.60 4.76
C ARG A 42 -13.07 0.66 5.96
N PRO A 43 -13.17 -0.66 5.74
CA PRO A 43 -13.08 -1.64 6.81
C PRO A 43 -11.81 -1.45 7.64
N ASP A 44 -11.88 -1.72 8.95
CA ASP A 44 -10.70 -1.67 9.79
C ASP A 44 -9.64 -2.67 9.29
N SER A 45 -8.47 -2.15 8.93
CA SER A 45 -7.38 -2.94 8.37
C SER A 45 -6.87 -4.01 9.34
N ARG A 46 -6.96 -3.78 10.66
CA ARG A 46 -6.54 -4.75 11.68
C ARG A 46 -7.50 -5.92 11.77
N ASP A 47 -8.81 -5.65 11.79
CA ASP A 47 -9.84 -6.71 11.81
C ASP A 47 -9.78 -7.56 10.53
N VAL A 48 -9.65 -6.91 9.37
CA VAL A 48 -9.52 -7.61 8.09
C VAL A 48 -8.28 -8.51 8.04
N MET A 49 -7.14 -8.02 8.56
CA MET A 49 -5.92 -8.84 8.60
C MET A 49 -6.01 -9.99 9.62
N ARG A 50 -6.74 -9.82 10.71
CA ARG A 50 -6.99 -10.90 11.67
C ARG A 50 -7.76 -12.04 11.01
N LYS A 51 -8.83 -11.73 10.27
CA LYS A 51 -9.58 -12.71 9.49
C LYS A 51 -8.70 -13.41 8.45
N ALA A 52 -7.73 -12.71 7.87
CA ALA A 52 -6.78 -13.34 6.96
C ALA A 52 -5.83 -14.31 7.64
N VAL A 53 -5.33 -13.99 8.84
CA VAL A 53 -4.56 -14.92 9.66
C VAL A 53 -5.39 -16.15 10.04
N GLU A 54 -6.70 -15.98 10.24
CA GLU A 54 -7.67 -17.08 10.46
C GLU A 54 -7.97 -17.88 9.17
N GLY A 55 -7.36 -17.52 8.03
CA GLY A 55 -7.47 -18.23 6.76
C GLY A 55 -8.56 -17.71 5.82
N HIS A 56 -9.12 -16.53 6.05
CA HIS A 56 -10.04 -15.89 5.10
C HIS A 56 -9.28 -15.13 4.02
N PRO A 57 -9.49 -15.42 2.72
CA PRO A 57 -8.88 -14.63 1.65
C PRO A 57 -9.37 -13.18 1.68
N ILE A 58 -8.47 -12.22 1.45
CA ILE A 58 -8.84 -10.79 1.33
C ILE A 58 -8.82 -10.39 -0.15
N ARG A 59 -9.89 -9.76 -0.63
CA ARG A 59 -9.90 -9.08 -1.95
C ARG A 59 -9.51 -7.61 -1.79
N VAL A 60 -8.58 -7.15 -2.62
CA VAL A 60 -8.17 -5.74 -2.71
C VAL A 60 -8.25 -5.23 -4.15
N HIS A 61 -8.65 -3.97 -4.30
CA HIS A 61 -8.95 -3.32 -5.59
C HIS A 61 -7.90 -2.30 -6.02
N SER A 62 -6.80 -2.20 -5.27
CA SER A 62 -5.69 -1.32 -5.62
C SER A 62 -4.39 -1.82 -5.02
N ALA A 63 -3.27 -1.52 -5.69
CA ALA A 63 -1.94 -1.75 -5.15
C ALA A 63 -1.71 -1.00 -3.82
N SER A 64 -2.39 0.13 -3.62
CA SER A 64 -2.30 0.91 -2.38
C SER A 64 -2.93 0.18 -1.20
N ASP A 65 -4.04 -0.53 -1.44
CA ASP A 65 -4.75 -1.28 -0.42
C ASP A 65 -3.96 -2.53 0.01
N TYR A 66 -3.34 -3.21 -0.95
CA TYR A 66 -2.36 -4.25 -0.67
C TYR A 66 -1.23 -3.76 0.25
N VAL A 67 -0.60 -2.63 -0.09
CA VAL A 67 0.51 -2.06 0.70
C VAL A 67 0.09 -1.78 2.15
N ASN A 68 -1.10 -1.20 2.34
CA ASN A 68 -1.60 -0.91 3.68
C ASN A 68 -1.75 -2.19 4.51
N LEU A 69 -2.38 -3.21 3.93
CA LEU A 69 -2.59 -4.50 4.60
C LEU A 69 -1.27 -5.23 4.85
N TYR A 70 -0.31 -5.17 3.94
CA TYR A 70 1.02 -5.72 4.15
C TYR A 70 1.73 -5.12 5.38
N HIS A 71 1.61 -3.80 5.60
CA HIS A 71 2.18 -3.17 6.79
C HIS A 71 1.48 -3.60 8.08
N VAL A 72 0.16 -3.74 8.05
CA VAL A 72 -0.61 -4.23 9.20
C VAL A 72 -0.16 -5.65 9.55
N PHE A 73 -0.06 -6.53 8.54
CA PHE A 73 0.46 -7.88 8.69
C PHE A 73 1.87 -7.92 9.29
N LYS A 74 2.80 -7.13 8.72
CA LYS A 74 4.18 -7.05 9.21
C LYS A 74 4.24 -6.65 10.70
N ARG A 75 3.48 -5.63 11.10
CA ARG A 75 3.39 -5.21 12.51
C ARG A 75 2.78 -6.27 13.41
N MET A 76 1.78 -7.01 12.93
CA MET A 76 1.19 -8.12 13.68
C MET A 76 2.20 -9.25 13.88
N ARG A 77 3.03 -9.54 12.88
CA ARG A 77 4.11 -10.54 12.96
C ARG A 77 5.22 -10.10 13.93
N GLU A 78 5.68 -8.86 13.82
CA GLU A 78 6.69 -8.26 14.73
C GLU A 78 6.21 -8.24 16.19
N ALA A 79 4.91 -8.04 16.42
CA ALA A 79 4.30 -8.06 17.75
C ALA A 79 3.96 -9.48 18.25
N GLY A 80 4.33 -10.55 17.52
CA GLY A 80 4.04 -11.94 17.87
C GLY A 80 2.56 -12.35 17.78
N ARG A 81 1.71 -11.54 17.14
CA ARG A 81 0.25 -11.76 17.02
C ARG A 81 -0.17 -12.50 15.76
N ALA A 82 0.66 -12.47 14.73
CA ALA A 82 0.58 -13.37 13.59
C ALA A 82 1.77 -14.32 13.77
N GLY A 83 1.52 -15.62 13.95
CA GLY A 83 2.55 -16.61 14.26
C GLY A 83 3.82 -16.45 13.41
N ALA A 84 4.99 -16.73 13.99
CA ALA A 84 6.30 -16.41 13.40
C ALA A 84 6.50 -16.98 11.99
N ASN A 85 5.81 -18.06 11.65
CA ASN A 85 5.97 -18.80 10.39
C ASN A 85 4.89 -18.47 9.35
N LEU A 86 4.22 -17.32 9.44
CA LEU A 86 3.21 -16.91 8.45
C LEU A 86 3.77 -15.92 7.42
N GLU A 87 3.33 -16.08 6.17
CA GLU A 87 3.61 -15.20 5.04
C GLU A 87 2.33 -14.68 4.40
N LEU A 88 2.35 -13.41 3.98
CA LEU A 88 1.27 -12.82 3.19
C LEU A 88 1.58 -13.01 1.69
N VAL A 89 0.81 -13.87 1.06
CA VAL A 89 0.88 -14.19 -0.37
C VAL A 89 -0.16 -13.38 -1.12
N ARG A 90 0.20 -12.90 -2.32
CA ARG A 90 -0.72 -12.18 -3.23
C ARG A 90 -0.90 -12.95 -4.53
N ARG A 91 -2.13 -12.98 -5.04
CA ARG A 91 -2.48 -13.50 -6.36
C ARG A 91 -3.28 -12.45 -7.11
N GLN A 92 -2.83 -12.05 -8.30
CA GLN A 92 -3.60 -11.17 -9.16
C GLN A 92 -4.73 -11.96 -9.82
N VAL A 93 -5.95 -11.41 -9.77
CA VAL A 93 -7.15 -12.03 -10.37
C VAL A 93 -7.74 -11.18 -11.50
N ALA A 94 -7.49 -9.86 -11.48
CA ALA A 94 -7.79 -8.96 -12.59
C ALA A 94 -6.75 -7.83 -12.65
N GLN A 95 -6.84 -6.97 -13.67
CA GLN A 95 -5.90 -5.86 -13.88
C GLN A 95 -5.74 -4.96 -12.64
N SER A 96 -6.81 -4.77 -11.88
CA SER A 96 -6.88 -3.91 -10.69
C SER A 96 -7.27 -4.68 -9.42
N GLU A 97 -7.25 -6.01 -9.45
CA GLU A 97 -7.76 -6.83 -8.35
C GLU A 97 -6.77 -7.92 -7.93
N TRP A 98 -6.57 -8.04 -6.62
CA TRP A 98 -5.72 -9.07 -6.02
C TRP A 98 -6.45 -9.77 -4.88
N LEU A 99 -6.15 -11.05 -4.73
CA LEU A 99 -6.47 -11.83 -3.54
C LEU A 99 -5.22 -11.97 -2.68
N LEU A 100 -5.37 -11.73 -1.38
CA LEU A 100 -4.33 -11.90 -0.38
C LEU A 100 -4.66 -13.11 0.49
N PHE A 101 -3.65 -13.92 0.77
CA PHE A 101 -3.72 -15.10 1.61
C PHE A 101 -2.64 -15.02 2.67
N VAL A 102 -2.95 -15.39 3.91
CA VAL A 102 -1.92 -15.64 4.91
C VAL A 102 -1.73 -17.15 4.97
N LEU A 103 -0.53 -17.60 4.64
CA LEU A 103 -0.19 -19.02 4.59
C LEU A 103 1.05 -19.30 5.45
N PRO A 104 1.21 -20.52 5.97
CA PRO A 104 2.48 -20.98 6.53
C PRO A 104 3.62 -20.84 5.49
N ALA A 105 4.81 -20.43 5.94
CA ALA A 105 5.98 -20.13 5.09
C ALA A 105 6.53 -21.35 4.33
N ASP A 106 6.19 -22.56 4.78
CA ASP A 106 6.51 -23.85 4.18
C ASP A 106 5.56 -24.24 3.02
N VAL A 107 4.44 -23.52 2.84
CA VAL A 107 3.55 -23.74 1.71
C VAL A 107 4.16 -23.11 0.46
N ASN A 108 4.40 -23.95 -0.55
CA ASN A 108 5.00 -23.55 -1.83
C ASN A 108 4.04 -22.63 -2.61
N ALA A 109 4.13 -21.33 -2.34
CA ALA A 109 3.33 -20.30 -2.97
C ALA A 109 4.13 -19.58 -4.06
N PRO A 110 3.49 -19.19 -5.19
CA PRO A 110 4.18 -18.42 -6.22
C PRO A 110 4.65 -17.08 -5.67
N LYS A 111 5.97 -16.93 -5.50
CA LYS A 111 6.62 -15.69 -5.07
C LYS A 111 6.54 -14.67 -6.21
N VAL A 112 5.56 -13.77 -6.14
CA VAL A 112 5.47 -12.66 -7.09
C VAL A 112 6.40 -11.53 -6.63
N GLU A 113 7.56 -11.45 -7.27
CA GLU A 113 8.52 -10.37 -7.09
C GLU A 113 7.83 -9.00 -7.14
N ILE A 114 8.09 -8.18 -6.13
CA ILE A 114 7.71 -6.76 -6.16
C ILE A 114 8.67 -6.09 -7.13
N ARG A 115 8.28 -5.97 -8.41
CA ARG A 115 9.05 -5.17 -9.37
C ARG A 115 9.19 -3.75 -8.84
N ALA A 116 10.44 -3.25 -8.90
CA ALA A 116 10.91 -2.03 -8.28
C ALA A 116 10.02 -0.80 -8.56
N GLY A 117 9.91 0.07 -7.55
CA GLY A 117 9.08 1.30 -7.59
C GLY A 117 8.44 1.66 -6.24
N TYR A 118 8.57 0.79 -5.25
CA TYR A 118 8.00 0.96 -3.91
C TYR A 118 8.96 1.72 -2.98
N ASP A 119 8.64 2.99 -2.71
CA ASP A 119 9.25 3.78 -1.63
C ASP A 119 8.25 3.90 -0.47
N PRO A 120 8.49 3.25 0.69
CA PRO A 120 7.59 3.28 1.86
C PRO A 120 7.37 4.69 2.43
N LYS A 121 8.14 5.69 2.00
CA LYS A 121 7.96 7.08 2.42
C LYS A 121 6.90 7.84 1.61
N ARG A 122 6.45 7.32 0.46
CA ARG A 122 5.44 8.00 -0.40
C ARG A 122 4.09 8.19 0.29
N GLY A 123 3.64 7.25 1.12
CA GLY A 123 2.38 7.39 1.87
C GLY A 123 2.43 8.49 2.92
N ARG A 124 3.53 8.56 3.69
CA ARG A 124 3.74 9.58 4.72
C ARG A 124 3.74 10.98 4.13
N TYR A 125 4.42 11.17 3.01
CA TYR A 125 4.56 12.48 2.38
C TYR A 125 3.32 12.90 1.59
N ARG A 126 2.56 11.96 1.03
CA ARG A 126 1.22 12.26 0.49
C ARG A 126 0.30 12.81 1.58
N ARG A 127 0.29 12.19 2.77
CA ARG A 127 -0.48 12.68 3.92
C ARG A 127 -0.03 14.08 4.38
N TYR A 128 1.27 14.38 4.35
CA TYR A 128 1.76 15.73 4.61
C TYR A 128 1.25 16.74 3.57
N ALA A 129 1.25 16.37 2.29
CA ALA A 129 0.74 17.22 1.23
C ALA A 129 -0.75 17.52 1.40
N GLU A 130 -1.56 16.51 1.72
CA GLU A 130 -3.01 16.65 1.95
C GLU A 130 -3.31 17.59 3.13
N ARG A 131 -2.63 17.40 4.25
CA ARG A 131 -2.78 18.27 5.45
C ARG A 131 -2.37 19.72 5.17
N LEU A 132 -1.24 19.91 4.49
CA LEU A 132 -0.78 21.25 4.07
C LEU A 132 -1.74 21.91 3.07
N ALA A 133 -2.37 21.14 2.18
CA ALA A 133 -3.38 21.64 1.25
C ALA A 133 -4.67 22.06 1.97
N ALA A 134 -5.03 21.36 3.05
CA ALA A 134 -6.14 21.73 3.93
C ALA A 134 -5.85 22.96 4.81
N GLY A 135 -4.67 23.57 4.70
CA GLY A 135 -4.27 24.73 5.49
C GLY A 135 -3.73 24.38 6.88
N GLU A 136 -3.54 23.09 7.19
CA GLU A 136 -2.96 22.68 8.46
C GLU A 136 -1.48 23.04 8.55
N VAL A 137 -1.03 23.26 9.79
CA VAL A 137 0.36 23.49 10.14
C VAL A 137 0.99 22.17 10.58
N LEU A 138 2.09 21.77 9.95
CA LEU A 138 2.83 20.55 10.32
C LEU A 138 3.97 20.88 11.27
N HIS A 139 4.07 20.13 12.36
CA HIS A 139 5.22 20.15 13.26
C HIS A 139 6.05 18.89 13.02
N LEU A 140 7.34 19.07 12.72
CA LEU A 140 8.25 18.01 12.33
C LEU A 140 9.55 18.10 13.13
N ASP A 141 10.20 16.96 13.31
CA ASP A 141 11.33 16.84 14.23
C ASP A 141 12.64 17.40 13.65
N SER A 142 12.76 17.45 12.31
CA SER A 142 13.99 17.89 11.65
C SER A 142 13.75 18.81 10.45
N ARG A 143 14.79 19.57 10.10
CA ARG A 143 14.81 20.41 8.90
C ARG A 143 14.75 19.57 7.63
N GLU A 144 15.38 18.39 7.58
CA GLU A 144 15.27 17.53 6.40
C GLU A 144 13.84 17.03 6.19
N GLU A 145 13.13 16.64 7.24
CA GLU A 145 11.72 16.21 7.13
C GLU A 145 10.82 17.37 6.67
N ALA A 146 11.07 18.59 7.14
CA ALA A 146 10.36 19.78 6.66
C ALA A 146 10.60 20.05 5.17
N VAL A 147 11.83 19.86 4.67
CA VAL A 147 12.14 19.97 3.23
C VAL A 147 11.39 18.91 2.42
N LYS A 148 11.34 17.68 2.91
CA LYS A 148 10.62 16.58 2.22
C LYS A 148 9.10 16.83 2.20
N ALA A 149 8.51 17.30 3.30
CA ALA A 149 7.11 17.68 3.36
C ALA A 149 6.76 18.78 2.33
N ARG A 150 7.63 19.80 2.20
CA ARG A 150 7.46 20.85 1.18
C ARG A 150 7.54 20.33 -0.25
N LYS A 151 8.54 19.48 -0.54
CA LYS A 151 8.68 18.85 -1.87
C LYS A 151 7.45 18.01 -2.21
N ALA A 152 6.93 17.27 -1.23
CA ALA A 152 5.74 16.45 -1.41
C ALA A 152 4.48 17.27 -1.66
N TRP A 153 4.28 18.38 -0.93
CA TRP A 153 3.18 19.29 -1.21
C TRP A 153 3.24 19.85 -2.64
N ARG A 154 4.43 20.23 -3.12
CA ARG A 154 4.61 20.67 -4.51
C ARG A 154 4.32 19.55 -5.53
N LEU A 155 4.65 18.31 -5.19
CA LEU A 155 4.47 17.16 -6.07
C LEU A 155 2.99 16.73 -6.16
N TYR A 156 2.30 16.65 -5.02
CA TYR A 156 0.95 16.08 -4.94
C TYR A 156 -0.17 17.11 -5.11
N VAL A 157 0.07 18.40 -4.85
CA VAL A 157 -0.93 19.45 -5.07
C VAL A 157 -0.70 20.05 -6.46
N PRO A 158 -1.70 20.01 -7.38
CA PRO A 158 -1.57 20.56 -8.73
C PRO A 158 -1.17 22.03 -8.74
N LEU A 159 -0.48 22.47 -9.79
CA LEU A 159 0.00 23.85 -9.93
C LEU A 159 -1.14 24.87 -9.80
N ALA A 160 -2.28 24.61 -10.44
CA ALA A 160 -3.47 25.48 -10.39
C ALA A 160 -3.94 25.77 -8.96
N GLN A 161 -3.88 24.76 -8.07
CA GLN A 161 -4.28 24.90 -6.67
C GLN A 161 -3.21 25.56 -5.80
N ARG A 162 -1.95 25.59 -6.24
CA ARG A 162 -0.84 26.22 -5.52
C ARG A 162 -0.54 27.65 -5.98
N GLN A 163 -1.20 28.14 -7.03
CA GLN A 163 -1.05 29.52 -7.47
C GLN A 163 -1.44 30.47 -6.34
N GLY A 164 -0.61 31.49 -6.10
CA GLY A 164 -0.81 32.43 -4.99
C GLY A 164 -0.51 31.86 -3.59
N LEU A 165 -0.06 30.61 -3.46
CA LEU A 165 0.33 30.01 -2.16
C LEU A 165 1.86 29.87 -2.03
N ARG A 166 2.35 29.94 -0.79
CA ARG A 166 3.76 29.75 -0.44
C ARG A 166 3.89 28.84 0.78
N SER A 167 4.78 27.86 0.67
CA SER A 167 5.22 27.07 1.82
C SER A 167 6.26 27.85 2.63
N THR A 168 6.06 28.00 3.93
CA THR A 168 7.01 28.60 4.88
C THR A 168 7.51 27.56 5.87
N THR A 169 8.74 27.74 6.36
CA THR A 169 9.35 26.91 7.40
C THR A 169 9.87 27.80 8.52
N LYS A 170 9.49 27.53 9.77
CA LYS A 170 10.00 28.23 10.95
C LYS A 170 10.56 27.24 11.96
N LYS A 171 11.75 27.52 12.49
CA LYS A 171 12.33 26.73 13.60
C LYS A 171 11.52 26.99 14.87
N ARG A 172 11.22 25.95 15.64
CA ARG A 172 10.50 26.09 16.91
C ARG A 172 11.48 26.33 18.08
N PRO A 173 11.08 27.14 19.09
CA PRO A 173 11.77 27.13 20.38
C PRO A 173 11.59 25.75 21.02
N GLY A 174 12.69 25.12 21.45
CA GLY A 174 12.69 23.76 22.02
C GLY A 174 13.03 22.63 21.03
N GLY A 175 13.31 22.93 19.76
CA GLY A 175 13.67 21.94 18.74
C GLY A 175 12.56 21.66 17.72
N GLY A 176 12.94 21.11 16.56
CA GLY A 176 12.01 20.86 15.45
C GLY A 176 11.71 22.06 14.54
N VAL A 177 10.90 21.81 13.52
CA VAL A 177 10.57 22.74 12.44
C VAL A 177 9.08 22.67 12.12
N THR A 178 8.48 23.85 11.95
CA THR A 178 7.09 24.00 11.54
C THR A 178 7.02 24.29 10.05
N VAL A 179 6.09 23.63 9.33
CA VAL A 179 5.77 23.89 7.92
C VAL A 179 4.34 24.36 7.82
N ALA A 180 4.11 25.48 7.13
CA ALA A 180 2.78 26.01 6.87
C ALA A 180 2.65 26.49 5.43
N ILE A 181 1.43 26.47 4.89
CA ILE A 181 1.10 27.09 3.60
C ILE A 181 0.35 28.38 3.89
N SER A 182 0.82 29.49 3.34
CA SER A 182 0.15 30.79 3.45
C SER A 182 -0.09 31.37 2.06
N LYS A 183 -1.09 32.26 1.93
CA LYS A 183 -1.20 33.09 0.73
C LYS A 183 0.08 33.91 0.59
N ARG A 184 0.54 34.10 -0.65
CA ARG A 184 1.52 35.13 -0.95
C ARG A 184 0.81 36.45 -0.69
N HIS A 185 1.24 37.19 0.33
CA HIS A 185 0.96 38.61 0.34
C HIS A 185 1.61 39.18 -0.92
N ALA A 186 0.79 39.75 -1.81
CA ALA A 186 1.32 40.68 -2.78
C ALA A 186 2.03 41.76 -1.95
N HIS A 187 3.35 41.88 -2.10
CA HIS A 187 3.97 43.15 -1.75
C HIS A 187 3.23 44.18 -2.59
N LEU A 188 2.39 44.99 -1.94
CA LEU A 188 2.02 46.30 -2.47
C LEU A 188 3.36 46.94 -2.82
N GLY A 189 3.55 47.20 -4.12
CA GLY A 189 4.64 48.04 -4.56
C GLY A 189 4.47 49.37 -3.85
N GLU A 190 5.47 49.74 -3.04
CA GLU A 190 5.72 51.14 -2.79
C GLU A 190 6.21 51.70 -4.13
N ALA A 191 5.34 52.49 -4.74
CA ALA A 191 5.67 53.42 -5.81
C ALA A 191 6.48 54.59 -5.25
#